data_AF-A0A4V6KM24-F1
#
_entry.id   AF-A0A4V6KM24-F1
#
_cell.length_a   1.000
_cell.length_b   1.000
_cell.length_c   1.000
_cell.angle_alpha   90.00
_cell.angle_beta   90.00
_cell.angle_gamma   90.00
#
_symmetry.space_group_name_H-M   'P 1'
#
loop_
_entity.id
_entity.type
_entity.pdbx_description
1 polymer ?
#
loop_
_entity_poly.entity_id
_entity_poly.type
_entity_poly.pdbx_seq_one_letter_code
_entity_poly.pdbx_strand_id
1 'polypeptide(L)'
;MVELAIAGNPLFTVDDRELHRTTASYTIETFETIRKERGAAAPLAFIIGQDSLLSLHKWHRWQDLLHFCHLLVLARPGYNQQMDTPELQRWLEQHQIADAALLSRQPHGFIYLADTPLLEISATEIRQRRHQGISCDDLLPRPVQRYIELQGLYR
;
A
#
# COMPACT_ATOMS: atom_id res chain seq x y z
N MET A 1 11.13 -4.93 12.14
CA MET A 1 11.42 -5.43 10.76
C MET A 1 11.35 -4.32 9.72
N VAL A 2 10.27 -3.53 9.66
CA VAL A 2 10.17 -2.43 8.68
C VAL A 2 11.30 -1.41 8.84
N GLU A 3 11.61 -0.98 10.07
CA GLU A 3 12.74 -0.08 10.35
C GLU A 3 14.08 -0.62 9.82
N LEU A 4 14.31 -1.94 9.96
CA LEU A 4 15.52 -2.59 9.43
C LEU A 4 15.53 -2.61 7.90
N ALA A 5 14.36 -2.75 7.27
CA ALA A 5 14.23 -2.78 5.81
C ALA A 5 14.53 -1.42 5.18
N ILE A 6 14.18 -0.33 5.87
CA ILE A 6 14.36 1.04 5.38
C ILE A 6 15.61 1.74 5.92
N ALA A 7 16.39 1.07 6.78
CA ALA A 7 17.57 1.64 7.41
C ALA A 7 18.54 2.20 6.36
N GLY A 8 18.92 3.47 6.52
CA GLY A 8 19.82 4.17 5.60
C GLY A 8 19.16 4.66 4.30
N ASN A 9 17.85 4.46 4.11
CA ASN A 9 17.12 5.01 2.98
C ASN A 9 16.29 6.25 3.42
N PRO A 10 16.72 7.47 3.06
CA PRO A 10 16.08 8.70 3.53
C PRO A 10 14.69 8.96 2.90
N LEU A 11 14.31 8.21 1.86
CA LEU A 11 12.99 8.32 1.23
C LEU A 11 11.86 7.81 2.16
N PHE A 12 12.19 6.91 3.08
CA PHE A 12 11.20 6.21 3.89
C PHE A 12 11.28 6.62 5.37
N THR A 13 10.13 6.58 6.01
CA THR A 13 9.99 6.75 7.47
C THR A 13 8.87 5.82 7.93
N VAL A 14 8.97 5.31 9.15
CA VAL A 14 7.90 4.50 9.76
C VAL A 14 6.93 5.42 10.50
N ASP A 15 5.65 5.20 10.28
CA ASP A 15 4.57 5.76 11.08
C ASP A 15 3.88 4.60 11.80
N ASP A 16 3.97 4.58 13.14
CA ASP A 16 3.47 3.49 13.98
C ASP A 16 2.10 3.80 14.59
N ARG A 17 1.42 4.88 14.17
CA ARG A 17 0.17 5.36 14.78
C ARG A 17 -0.91 4.29 14.90
N GLU A 18 -1.02 3.40 13.91
CA GLU A 18 -2.03 2.35 13.90
C GLU A 18 -1.73 1.22 14.89
N LEU A 19 -0.46 1.01 15.25
CA LEU A 19 -0.04 0.02 16.27
C LEU A 19 -0.38 0.48 17.69
N HIS A 20 -0.47 1.80 17.90
CA HIS A 20 -0.81 2.40 19.20
C HIS A 20 -2.32 2.50 19.45
N ARG A 21 -3.15 2.12 18.48
CA ARG A 21 -4.61 2.13 18.64
C ARG A 21 -5.08 0.91 19.42
N THR A 22 -6.01 1.15 20.34
CA THR A 22 -6.63 0.09 21.16
C THR A 22 -7.78 -0.64 20.44
N THR A 23 -8.24 -0.09 19.32
CA THR A 23 -9.27 -0.69 18.45
C THR A 23 -8.67 -1.02 17.09
N ALA A 24 -9.41 -1.79 16.28
CA ALA A 24 -9.08 -1.93 14.87
C ALA A 24 -8.95 -0.54 14.22
N SER A 25 -7.97 -0.42 13.32
CA SER A 25 -7.71 0.78 12.53
C SER A 25 -8.40 0.66 11.19
N TYR A 26 -9.08 1.72 10.76
CA TYR A 26 -9.59 1.84 9.39
C TYR A 26 -8.76 2.87 8.64
N THR A 27 -8.36 2.53 7.41
CA THR A 27 -7.51 3.39 6.56
C THR A 27 -8.05 4.82 6.43
N ILE A 28 -9.38 4.97 6.36
CA ILE A 28 -10.03 6.29 6.30
C ILE A 28 -9.74 7.15 7.52
N GLU A 29 -9.77 6.59 8.73
CA GLU A 29 -9.50 7.32 9.97
C GLU A 29 -8.02 7.71 10.08
N THR A 30 -7.14 6.86 9.56
CA THR A 30 -5.71 7.17 9.43
C THR A 30 -5.49 8.37 8.51
N PHE A 31 -6.12 8.40 7.34
CA PHE A 31 -6.00 9.53 6.42
C PHE A 31 -6.70 10.79 6.90
N GLU A 32 -7.81 10.69 7.64
CA GLU A 32 -8.42 11.84 8.34
C GLU A 32 -7.42 12.49 9.32
N THR A 33 -6.65 11.67 10.04
CA THR A 33 -5.63 12.15 10.98
C THR A 33 -4.44 12.76 10.26
N ILE A 34 -3.90 12.07 9.24
CA ILE A 34 -2.78 12.58 8.43
C ILE A 34 -3.16 13.89 7.73
N ARG A 35 -4.39 14.01 7.20
CA ARG A 35 -4.87 15.24 6.56
C ARG A 35 -4.92 16.41 7.53
N LYS A 36 -5.33 16.19 8.79
CA LYS A 36 -5.31 17.23 9.84
C LYS A 36 -3.89 17.70 10.15
N GLU A 37 -2.92 16.77 10.19
CA GLU A 37 -1.51 17.08 10.46
C GLU A 37 -0.82 17.80 9.29
N ARG A 38 -1.08 17.35 8.06
CA ARG A 38 -0.40 17.84 6.85
C ARG A 38 -1.08 19.08 6.24
N GLY A 39 -2.32 19.36 6.62
CA GLY A 39 -3.11 20.47 6.13
C GLY A 39 -3.88 20.17 4.84
N ALA A 40 -4.89 21.00 4.55
CA ALA A 40 -5.84 20.79 3.46
C ALA A 40 -5.21 20.86 2.06
N ALA A 41 -4.14 21.63 1.88
CA ALA A 41 -3.52 21.88 0.58
C ALA A 41 -2.42 20.88 0.19
N ALA A 42 -1.89 20.09 1.14
CA ALA A 42 -0.79 19.18 0.88
C ALA A 42 -1.23 18.00 -0.02
N PRO A 43 -0.54 17.70 -1.13
CA PRO A 43 -0.79 16.47 -1.86
C PRO A 43 -0.47 15.23 -1.02
N LEU A 44 -1.42 14.31 -0.91
CA LEU A 44 -1.24 13.03 -0.22
C LEU A 44 -1.59 11.89 -1.18
N ALA A 45 -0.71 10.91 -1.31
CA ALA A 45 -0.96 9.70 -2.10
C ALA A 45 -0.84 8.46 -1.20
N PHE A 46 -1.80 7.56 -1.34
CA PHE A 46 -1.80 6.25 -0.71
C PHE A 46 -1.40 5.19 -1.73
N ILE A 47 -0.31 4.49 -1.46
CA ILE A 47 0.21 3.46 -2.36
C ILE A 47 -0.43 2.11 -1.99
N ILE A 48 -1.09 1.48 -2.96
CA ILE A 48 -1.72 0.16 -2.80
C ILE A 48 -1.41 -0.76 -3.99
N GLY A 49 -1.56 -2.07 -3.80
CA GLY A 49 -1.49 -3.03 -4.91
C GLY A 49 -2.81 -3.16 -5.67
N GLN A 50 -2.74 -3.71 -6.89
CA GLN A 50 -3.90 -4.02 -7.74
C GLN A 50 -4.97 -4.85 -7.02
N ASP A 51 -4.55 -5.80 -6.19
CA ASP A 51 -5.43 -6.66 -5.39
C ASP A 51 -6.24 -5.89 -4.33
N SER A 52 -5.61 -4.86 -3.74
CA SER A 52 -6.30 -3.95 -2.83
C SER A 52 -7.27 -3.02 -3.57
N LEU A 53 -6.93 -2.56 -4.78
CA LEU A 53 -7.85 -1.77 -5.60
C LEU A 53 -9.13 -2.56 -5.92
N LEU A 54 -9.00 -3.81 -6.39
CA LEU A 54 -10.15 -4.66 -6.76
C LEU A 54 -11.09 -4.91 -5.56
N SER A 55 -10.54 -4.99 -4.35
CA SER A 55 -11.30 -5.21 -3.11
C SER A 55 -11.62 -3.93 -2.33
N LEU A 56 -11.24 -2.75 -2.84
CA LEU A 56 -11.35 -1.47 -2.12
C LEU A 56 -12.79 -1.16 -1.70
N HIS A 57 -13.77 -1.52 -2.54
CA HIS A 57 -15.19 -1.32 -2.30
C HIS A 57 -15.73 -2.00 -1.03
N LYS A 58 -14.97 -2.94 -0.45
CA LYS A 58 -15.28 -3.64 0.79
C LYS A 58 -14.75 -2.92 2.03
N TRP A 59 -13.91 -1.90 1.85
CA TRP A 59 -13.28 -1.19 2.97
C TRP A 59 -14.26 -0.21 3.62
N HIS A 60 -14.03 0.07 4.90
CA HIS A 60 -14.86 1.01 5.65
C HIS A 60 -14.77 2.41 5.04
N ARG A 61 -15.93 2.96 4.62
CA ARG A 61 -16.05 4.30 4.00
C ARG A 61 -15.07 4.52 2.83
N TRP A 62 -14.88 3.50 2.00
CA TRP A 62 -13.87 3.52 0.92
C TRP A 62 -14.02 4.69 -0.06
N GLN A 63 -15.26 5.13 -0.35
CA GLN A 63 -15.51 6.26 -1.25
C GLN A 63 -14.95 7.58 -0.69
N ASP A 64 -14.94 7.73 0.63
CA ASP A 64 -14.44 8.93 1.29
C ASP A 64 -12.91 9.06 1.19
N LEU A 65 -12.18 7.98 0.91
CA LEU A 65 -10.70 8.00 0.84
C LEU A 65 -10.19 9.04 -0.16
N LEU A 66 -10.88 9.21 -1.29
CA LEU A 66 -10.53 10.18 -2.32
C LEU A 66 -10.77 11.64 -1.89
N HIS A 67 -11.46 11.89 -0.79
CA HIS A 67 -11.54 13.21 -0.15
C HIS A 67 -10.31 13.52 0.71
N PHE A 68 -9.46 12.53 1.01
CA PHE A 68 -8.29 12.70 1.88
C PHE A 68 -6.97 12.43 1.17
N CYS A 69 -6.95 11.59 0.13
CA CYS A 69 -5.74 11.25 -0.62
C CYS A 69 -6.02 10.95 -2.10
N HIS A 70 -4.95 10.85 -2.88
CA HIS A 70 -4.91 10.12 -4.13
C HIS A 70 -4.65 8.63 -3.87
N LEU A 71 -5.04 7.76 -4.79
CA LEU A 71 -4.60 6.37 -4.81
C LEU A 71 -3.54 6.19 -5.89
N LEU A 72 -2.38 5.65 -5.49
CA LEU A 72 -1.33 5.23 -6.40
C LEU A 72 -1.31 3.70 -6.40
N VAL A 73 -1.72 3.11 -7.52
CA VAL A 73 -1.96 1.67 -7.60
C VAL A 73 -0.82 1.02 -8.36
N LEU A 74 -0.20 0.02 -7.73
CA LEU A 74 0.86 -0.79 -8.31
C LEU A 74 0.26 -2.02 -8.99
N ALA A 75 0.55 -2.20 -10.28
CA ALA A 75 0.12 -3.38 -11.02
C ALA A 75 0.74 -4.66 -10.43
N ARG A 76 0.00 -5.76 -10.50
CA ARG A 76 0.45 -7.06 -9.99
C ARG A 76 0.12 -8.19 -10.98
N PRO A 77 1.07 -9.11 -11.26
CA PRO A 77 0.81 -10.26 -12.13
C PRO A 77 -0.38 -11.10 -11.64
N GLY A 78 -1.17 -11.61 -12.58
CA GLY A 78 -2.28 -12.52 -12.29
C GLY A 78 -3.56 -11.86 -11.77
N TYR A 79 -3.61 -10.54 -11.63
CA TYR A 79 -4.82 -9.81 -11.24
C TYR A 79 -5.54 -9.20 -12.45
N ASN A 80 -6.87 -9.09 -12.34
CA ASN A 80 -7.68 -8.43 -13.36
C ASN A 80 -7.35 -6.93 -13.41
N GLN A 81 -7.33 -6.37 -14.62
CA GLN A 81 -7.18 -4.93 -14.84
C GLN A 81 -8.53 -4.20 -14.76
N GLN A 82 -9.64 -4.93 -14.88
CA GLN A 82 -10.99 -4.40 -14.78
C GLN A 82 -11.59 -4.66 -13.40
N MET A 83 -12.44 -3.72 -12.96
CA MET A 83 -13.21 -3.88 -11.73
C MET A 83 -14.34 -4.91 -11.90
N ASP A 84 -14.76 -5.53 -10.80
CA ASP A 84 -15.75 -6.62 -10.81
C ASP A 84 -17.15 -6.21 -11.31
N THR A 85 -17.48 -4.92 -11.26
CA THR A 85 -18.80 -4.41 -11.68
C THR A 85 -18.67 -3.15 -12.54
N PRO A 86 -19.62 -2.90 -13.46
CA PRO A 86 -19.64 -1.67 -14.25
C PRO A 86 -19.71 -0.39 -13.43
N GLU A 87 -20.33 -0.42 -12.25
CA GLU A 87 -20.41 0.72 -11.32
C GLU A 87 -19.02 1.08 -10.77
N LEU A 88 -18.27 0.07 -10.31
CA LEU A 88 -16.92 0.26 -9.79
C LEU A 88 -15.95 0.66 -10.90
N GLN A 89 -16.12 0.10 -12.10
CA GLN A 89 -15.33 0.47 -13.27
C GLN A 89 -15.54 1.95 -13.64
N ARG A 90 -16.79 2.42 -13.67
CA ARG A 90 -17.11 3.84 -13.89
C ARG A 90 -16.52 4.73 -12.80
N TRP A 91 -16.60 4.31 -11.53
CA TRP A 91 -15.98 5.07 -10.44
C TRP A 91 -14.46 5.20 -10.61
N LEU A 92 -13.78 4.13 -11.02
CA LEU A 92 -12.35 4.15 -11.31
C LEU A 92 -12.05 5.14 -12.45
N GLU A 93 -12.73 5.01 -13.58
CA GLU A 93 -12.54 5.85 -14.77
C GLU A 93 -12.79 7.34 -14.49
N GLN A 94 -13.74 7.67 -13.61
CA GLN A 94 -14.03 9.06 -13.21
C GLN A 94 -12.87 9.75 -12.48
N HIS A 95 -12.06 9.00 -11.73
CA HIS A 95 -10.97 9.54 -10.92
C HIS A 95 -9.59 9.24 -11.50
N GLN A 96 -9.52 8.35 -12.50
CA GLN A 96 -8.27 7.92 -13.07
C GLN A 96 -7.61 9.04 -13.88
N ILE A 97 -6.32 9.21 -13.67
CA ILE A 97 -5.45 10.10 -14.44
C ILE A 97 -4.35 9.30 -15.13
N ALA A 98 -3.86 9.82 -16.25
CA ALA A 98 -2.74 9.22 -17.00
C ALA A 98 -1.37 9.83 -16.64
N ASP A 99 -1.34 11.07 -16.16
CA ASP A 99 -0.11 11.79 -15.84
C ASP A 99 0.10 11.93 -14.33
N ALA A 100 1.13 11.25 -13.82
CA ALA A 100 1.50 11.30 -12.41
C ALA A 100 1.82 12.72 -11.91
N ALA A 101 2.23 13.65 -12.79
CA ALA A 101 2.52 15.02 -12.39
C ALA A 101 1.28 15.77 -11.87
N LEU A 102 0.07 15.30 -12.19
CA LEU A 102 -1.17 15.87 -11.65
C LEU A 102 -1.35 15.55 -10.16
N LEU A 103 -0.76 14.46 -9.65
CA LEU A 103 -0.81 14.10 -8.23
C LEU A 103 -0.19 15.18 -7.34
N SER A 104 0.75 15.98 -7.85
CA SER A 104 1.38 17.06 -7.10
C SER A 104 0.58 18.38 -7.14
N ARG A 105 -0.43 18.47 -8.02
CA ARG A 105 -1.17 19.72 -8.30
C ARG A 105 -2.48 19.85 -7.53
N GLN A 106 -3.00 18.75 -7.02
CA GLN A 106 -4.22 18.69 -6.24
C GLN A 106 -3.91 17.98 -4.91
N PRO A 107 -4.63 18.28 -3.80
CA PRO A 107 -4.34 17.62 -2.53
C PRO A 107 -4.75 16.14 -2.47
N HIS A 108 -5.80 15.74 -3.20
CA HIS A 108 -6.41 14.40 -3.18
C HIS A 108 -7.37 14.20 -4.37
N GLY A 109 -7.91 12.99 -4.54
CA GLY A 109 -9.05 12.73 -5.43
C GLY A 109 -8.75 12.02 -6.75
N PHE A 110 -7.48 11.72 -7.03
CA PHE A 110 -7.08 11.01 -8.25
C PHE A 110 -6.69 9.57 -7.98
N ILE A 111 -6.84 8.73 -9.00
CA ILE A 111 -6.30 7.39 -9.05
C ILE A 111 -5.26 7.34 -10.17
N TYR A 112 -4.04 6.91 -9.85
CA TYR A 112 -2.99 6.71 -10.83
C TYR A 112 -2.57 5.25 -10.83
N LEU A 113 -2.71 4.58 -11.99
CA LEU A 113 -2.21 3.23 -12.19
C LEU A 113 -0.75 3.33 -12.63
N ALA A 114 0.17 3.06 -11.71
CA ALA A 114 1.59 3.27 -11.93
C ALA A 114 2.21 2.16 -12.78
N ASP A 115 3.03 2.56 -13.76
CA ASP A 115 3.85 1.64 -14.53
C ASP A 115 5.13 1.32 -13.75
N THR A 116 5.05 0.33 -12.87
CA THR A 116 6.17 -0.14 -12.04
C THR A 116 6.51 -1.58 -12.35
N PRO A 117 7.79 -2.00 -12.19
CA PRO A 117 8.19 -3.39 -12.40
C PRO A 117 7.30 -4.36 -11.62
N LEU A 118 6.82 -5.38 -12.33
CA LEU A 118 6.01 -6.43 -11.73
C LEU A 118 6.91 -7.36 -10.90
N LEU A 119 6.68 -7.41 -9.59
CA LEU A 119 7.42 -8.28 -8.68
C LEU A 119 6.51 -9.43 -8.22
N GLU A 120 6.89 -10.65 -8.57
CA GLU A 120 6.23 -11.88 -8.11
C GLU A 120 6.73 -12.30 -6.72
N ILE A 121 6.54 -11.42 -5.72
CA ILE A 121 6.91 -11.68 -4.33
C ILE A 121 5.68 -11.52 -3.44
N SER A 122 5.49 -12.45 -2.50
CA SER A 122 4.45 -12.33 -1.48
C SER A 122 4.96 -12.77 -0.10
N ALA A 123 4.44 -12.12 0.95
CA ALA A 123 4.77 -12.50 2.31
C ALA A 123 4.26 -13.93 2.64
N THR A 124 3.17 -14.37 2.01
CA THR A 124 2.64 -15.74 2.17
C THR A 124 3.65 -16.77 1.64
N GLU A 125 4.17 -16.56 0.44
CA GLU A 125 5.20 -17.42 -0.16
C GLU A 125 6.48 -17.46 0.69
N ILE A 126 6.95 -16.30 1.18
CA ILE A 126 8.13 -16.22 2.04
C ILE A 126 7.94 -17.05 3.33
N ARG A 127 6.78 -16.93 3.99
CA ARG A 127 6.49 -17.70 5.21
C ARG A 127 6.40 -19.21 4.92
N GLN A 128 5.78 -19.59 3.80
CA GLN A 128 5.68 -20.98 3.39
C GLN A 128 7.05 -21.61 3.09
N ARG A 129 7.89 -20.93 2.30
CA ARG A 129 9.26 -21.36 2.03
C ARG A 129 10.06 -21.56 3.31
N ARG A 130 9.97 -20.62 4.24
CA ARG A 130 10.65 -20.74 5.54
C ARG A 130 10.18 -21.93 6.37
N HIS A 131 8.87 -22.19 6.42
CA HIS A 131 8.33 -23.37 7.10
C HIS A 131 8.82 -24.68 6.45
N GLN A 132 9.07 -24.67 5.15
CA GLN A 132 9.61 -25.79 4.38
C GLN A 132 11.14 -25.89 4.39
N GLY A 133 11.85 -24.97 5.06
CA GLY A 133 13.32 -24.92 5.05
C GLY A 133 13.93 -24.48 3.71
N ILE A 134 13.14 -23.86 2.83
CA ILE A 134 13.59 -23.32 1.54
C ILE A 134 14.14 -21.90 1.76
N SER A 135 15.27 -21.58 1.13
CA SER A 135 15.90 -20.25 1.22
C SER A 135 15.01 -19.14 0.65
N CYS A 136 15.07 -17.98 1.30
CA CYS A 136 14.39 -16.73 0.90
C CYS A 136 15.40 -15.57 0.78
N ASP A 137 16.68 -15.88 0.58
CA ASP A 137 17.78 -14.90 0.73
C ASP A 137 17.74 -13.79 -0.33
N ASP A 138 17.12 -14.05 -1.48
CA ASP A 138 16.96 -13.07 -2.57
C ASP A 138 15.64 -12.28 -2.48
N LEU A 139 14.77 -12.59 -1.50
CA LEU A 139 13.42 -12.01 -1.41
C LEU A 139 13.27 -10.90 -0.37
N LEU A 140 14.26 -10.72 0.50
CA LEU A 140 14.21 -9.80 1.63
C LEU A 140 15.55 -9.06 1.81
N PRO A 141 15.58 -7.86 2.40
CA PRO A 141 16.84 -7.25 2.83
C PRO A 141 17.55 -8.11 3.88
N ARG A 142 18.89 -8.25 3.77
CA ARG A 142 19.72 -9.04 4.72
C ARG A 142 19.46 -8.71 6.20
N PRO A 143 19.33 -7.43 6.63
CA PRO A 143 19.03 -7.12 8.03
C PRO A 143 17.71 -7.71 8.53
N VAL A 144 16.70 -7.79 7.65
CA VAL A 144 15.38 -8.37 7.97
C VAL A 144 15.48 -9.89 8.08
N GLN A 145 16.21 -10.55 7.16
CA GLN A 145 16.42 -12.00 7.21
C GLN A 145 17.07 -12.42 8.53
N ARG A 146 18.17 -11.74 8.90
CA ARG A 146 18.88 -11.98 10.17
C ARG A 146 17.96 -11.78 11.37
N TYR A 147 17.10 -10.76 11.35
CA TYR A 147 16.13 -10.56 12.42
C TYR A 147 15.14 -11.72 12.54
N ILE A 148 14.56 -12.17 11.43
CA ILE A 148 13.61 -13.30 11.41
C ILE A 148 14.28 -14.57 11.96
N GLU A 149 15.54 -14.83 11.60
CA GLU A 149 16.32 -15.97 12.12
C GLU A 149 16.57 -15.90 13.62
N LEU A 150 17.04 -14.74 14.11
CA LEU A 150 17.33 -14.53 15.54
C LEU A 150 16.09 -14.65 16.42
N GLN A 151 14.94 -14.20 15.91
CA GLN A 151 13.66 -14.25 16.62
C GLN A 151 12.90 -15.57 16.40
N GLY A 152 13.40 -16.47 15.55
CA GLY A 152 12.75 -17.75 15.24
C GLY A 152 11.37 -17.61 14.58
N LEU A 153 11.12 -16.51 13.87
CA LEU A 153 9.81 -16.23 13.26
C LEU A 153 9.59 -17.10 12.01
N TYR A 154 8.33 -17.47 11.76
CA TYR A 154 7.87 -18.20 10.57
C TYR A 154 8.57 -19.56 10.38
N ARG A 155 8.91 -20.21 11.49
CA ARG A 155 9.36 -21.60 11.53
C ARG A 155 8.17 -22.53 11.72
#